data_AF-A0A7L2QA10-F1
#
_entry.id   AF-A0A7L2QA10-F1
#
_cell.length_a   1.000
_cell.length_b   1.000
_cell.length_c   1.000
_cell.angle_alpha   90.00
_cell.angle_beta   90.00
_cell.angle_gamma   90.00
#
_symmetry.space_group_name_H-M   'P 1'
#
loop_
_entity.id
_entity.type
_entity.pdbx_description
1 polymer ?
#
loop_
_entity_poly.entity_id
_entity_poly.type
_entity_poly.pdbx_seq_one_letter_code
_entity_poly.pdbx_strand_id
1 'polypeptide(L)'
;LQFAPFSSALDAGFWHELTQRKLNQYRLDETPKLIKGYYYNGDPLGLPARLTLEFSAFDMNASIPARCCPAFGTLYNTNTFETFKSCDKKALLDKEANEIWESIKSGAALENPMLLNRFLLLTFADLKKYHFYYWFCYPALCFPDGIQITQKPVCLGDKFSLNQVQALQKAYDDLCQEEGVTALPYFLIKYHDNSVMISLLKKWDGFFQDHEGKVTVGVYDPCNLSQYPGWPLRNFLILAAHKWGSALQRLEVLCFRDRTMQGVRDISHSIIFEIKLPEAPLGPDCPKAVGWEKNQKGGMGPRMVNLSECMDPKRLAESSVDLNLKLMCWRLVPTLDLEKIVAARCLLLGAGTLGCSVARTLMGWGVRKITFVDNAKISYSNPVRQPLYEFEDCLSGGKPKALAAADRLQKIFPGVSSEGYNMSIPMPGHPVNFSEVTMAQARKDVAQLEELIEGHDVVFLLMDTRE
;
A
#
# COMPACT_ATOMS: atom_id res chain seq x y z
N LEU A 1 -22.69 -22.10 -10.92
CA LEU A 1 -22.60 -20.71 -10.42
C LEU A 1 -21.15 -20.22 -10.47
N GLN A 2 -20.90 -19.03 -11.03
CA GLN A 2 -19.59 -18.37 -11.02
C GLN A 2 -19.61 -17.21 -10.00
N PHE A 3 -18.45 -16.82 -9.49
CA PHE A 3 -18.33 -15.82 -8.42
C PHE A 3 -17.26 -14.79 -8.78
N ALA A 4 -17.52 -13.51 -8.50
CA ALA A 4 -16.54 -12.46 -8.65
C ALA A 4 -15.53 -12.49 -7.49
N PRO A 5 -14.22 -12.58 -7.75
CA PRO A 5 -13.21 -12.58 -6.69
C PRO A 5 -13.07 -11.20 -6.05
N PHE A 6 -12.59 -11.19 -4.80
CA PHE A 6 -12.09 -9.98 -4.18
C PHE A 6 -10.85 -9.45 -4.93
N SER A 7 -10.70 -8.14 -4.90
CA SER A 7 -9.49 -7.42 -5.26
C SER A 7 -8.90 -6.79 -4.00
N SER A 8 -7.59 -6.87 -3.85
CA SER A 8 -6.88 -6.22 -2.75
C SER A 8 -6.83 -4.70 -2.94
N ALA A 9 -6.99 -3.98 -1.82
CA ALA A 9 -6.76 -2.54 -1.74
C ALA A 9 -5.92 -2.27 -0.46
N LEU A 10 -4.65 -1.92 -0.60
CA LEU A 10 -3.81 -1.59 0.56
C LEU A 10 -3.49 -0.10 0.54
N ASP A 11 -3.75 0.55 1.66
CA ASP A 11 -3.36 1.94 1.87
C ASP A 11 -1.84 2.06 2.16
N ALA A 12 -1.27 3.23 1.88
CA ALA A 12 0.13 3.51 2.22
C ALA A 12 0.39 3.40 3.73
N GLY A 13 -0.58 3.75 4.56
CA GLY A 13 -0.52 3.63 6.02
C GLY A 13 -0.33 2.19 6.51
N PHE A 14 -0.90 1.20 5.81
CA PHE A 14 -0.67 -0.22 6.12
C PHE A 14 0.83 -0.58 6.00
N TRP A 15 1.47 -0.17 4.91
CA TRP A 15 2.89 -0.45 4.66
C TRP A 15 3.81 0.28 5.63
N HIS A 16 3.42 1.50 6.03
CA HIS A 16 4.13 2.26 7.04
C HIS A 16 4.11 1.53 8.39
N GLU A 17 2.93 1.10 8.85
CA GLU A 17 2.78 0.37 10.10
C GLU A 17 3.49 -1.00 10.05
N LEU A 18 3.40 -1.72 8.93
CA LEU A 18 4.15 -2.97 8.74
C LEU A 18 5.67 -2.73 8.88
N THR A 19 6.18 -1.64 8.31
CA THR A 19 7.60 -1.27 8.41
C THR A 19 8.00 -0.97 9.85
N GLN A 20 7.21 -0.18 10.57
CA GLN A 20 7.46 0.14 11.98
C GLN A 20 7.43 -1.11 12.87
N ARG A 21 6.43 -1.98 12.70
CA ARG A 21 6.35 -3.23 13.44
C ARG A 21 7.49 -4.17 13.08
N LYS A 22 7.86 -4.27 11.80
CA LYS A 22 8.97 -5.14 11.37
C LYS A 22 10.31 -4.70 11.97
N LEU A 23 10.60 -3.40 12.01
CA LEU A 23 11.84 -2.87 12.59
C LEU A 23 11.86 -2.97 14.12
N ASN A 24 10.77 -2.57 14.78
CA ASN A 24 10.78 -2.34 16.22
C ASN A 24 10.31 -3.56 17.03
N GLN A 25 9.37 -4.35 16.50
CA GLN A 25 8.69 -5.43 17.23
C GLN A 25 9.04 -6.81 16.69
N TYR A 26 8.79 -7.08 15.41
CA TYR A 26 8.92 -8.42 14.83
C TYR A 26 10.39 -8.78 14.58
N ARG A 27 11.22 -7.83 14.14
CA ARG A 27 12.63 -8.09 13.79
C ARG A 27 12.73 -9.26 12.81
N LEU A 28 13.39 -10.36 13.19
CA LEU A 28 13.53 -11.56 12.36
C LEU A 28 12.36 -12.55 12.49
N ASP A 29 11.38 -12.28 13.36
CA ASP A 29 10.20 -13.11 13.53
C ASP A 29 9.36 -13.15 12.23
N GLU A 30 9.12 -14.37 11.75
CA GLU A 30 8.26 -14.69 10.60
C GLU A 30 6.97 -15.40 11.05
N THR A 31 6.70 -15.49 12.36
CA THR A 31 5.47 -16.10 12.84
C THR A 31 4.24 -15.33 12.32
N PRO A 32 3.16 -16.05 11.96
CA PRO A 32 2.01 -15.42 11.35
C PRO A 32 1.34 -14.43 12.31
N LYS A 33 0.91 -13.28 11.80
CA LYS A 33 0.25 -12.23 12.60
C LYS A 33 -1.20 -12.07 12.18
N LEU A 34 -2.11 -11.91 13.14
CA LEU A 34 -3.50 -11.61 12.84
C LEU A 34 -3.62 -10.16 12.38
N ILE A 35 -4.35 -9.95 11.28
CA ILE A 35 -4.69 -8.65 10.73
C ILE A 35 -6.18 -8.58 10.44
N LYS A 36 -6.72 -7.36 10.43
CA LYS A 36 -8.13 -7.07 10.23
C LYS A 36 -8.25 -6.11 9.05
N GLY A 37 -9.01 -6.52 8.06
CA GLY A 37 -9.45 -5.68 6.96
C GLY A 37 -10.94 -5.45 7.03
N TYR A 38 -11.45 -4.80 6.00
CA TYR A 38 -12.87 -4.65 5.79
C TYR A 38 -13.20 -4.63 4.30
N TYR A 39 -14.45 -4.90 3.95
CA TYR A 39 -14.96 -4.79 2.60
C TYR A 39 -16.30 -4.05 2.59
N TYR A 40 -16.61 -3.46 1.44
CA TYR A 40 -17.76 -2.57 1.25
C TYR A 40 -18.59 -3.01 0.04
N ASN A 41 -19.91 -2.83 0.07
CA ASN A 41 -20.83 -3.20 -1.00
C ASN A 41 -21.56 -2.03 -1.67
N GLY A 42 -21.17 -0.78 -1.36
CA GLY A 42 -21.77 0.40 -1.97
C GLY A 42 -20.90 1.07 -3.03
N ASP A 43 -19.87 0.38 -3.51
CA ASP A 43 -19.04 0.88 -4.61
C ASP A 43 -19.86 1.07 -5.90
N PRO A 44 -19.59 2.13 -6.69
CA PRO A 44 -20.25 2.33 -7.98
C PRO A 44 -19.91 1.23 -9.01
N LEU A 45 -20.75 1.13 -10.04
CA LEU A 45 -20.55 0.20 -11.17
C LEU A 45 -19.17 0.39 -11.80
N GLY A 46 -18.53 -0.73 -12.16
CA GLY A 46 -17.21 -0.74 -12.78
C GLY A 46 -16.04 -0.88 -11.79
N LEU A 47 -16.26 -0.64 -10.48
CA LEU A 47 -15.25 -0.93 -9.47
C LEU A 47 -15.24 -2.42 -9.07
N PRO A 48 -14.06 -3.01 -8.81
CA PRO A 48 -13.96 -4.38 -8.32
C PRO A 48 -14.46 -4.49 -6.87
N ALA A 49 -14.79 -5.71 -6.44
CA ALA A 49 -15.10 -6.00 -5.04
C ALA A 49 -13.84 -5.88 -4.19
N ARG A 50 -13.67 -4.81 -3.42
CA ARG A 50 -12.42 -4.53 -2.70
C ARG A 50 -12.45 -5.08 -1.27
N LEU A 51 -11.33 -5.70 -0.87
CA LEU A 51 -10.98 -5.90 0.53
C LEU A 51 -9.83 -4.96 0.88
N THR A 52 -10.07 -4.07 1.84
CA THR A 52 -9.19 -2.96 2.17
C THR A 52 -8.41 -3.24 3.45
N LEU A 53 -7.10 -2.93 3.43
CA LEU A 53 -6.23 -2.85 4.61
C LEU A 53 -5.71 -1.43 4.79
N GLU A 54 -5.88 -0.88 5.98
CA GLU A 54 -5.44 0.46 6.37
C GLU A 54 -4.37 0.41 7.47
N PHE A 55 -3.98 1.59 7.96
CA PHE A 55 -3.10 1.74 9.12
C PHE A 55 -3.58 0.94 10.35
N SER A 56 -4.90 0.91 10.59
CA SER A 56 -5.52 0.21 11.73
C SER A 56 -5.57 -1.32 11.58
N ALA A 57 -5.09 -1.89 10.48
CA ALA A 57 -5.22 -3.32 10.19
C ALA A 57 -4.55 -4.23 11.23
N PHE A 58 -3.59 -3.71 11.99
CA PHE A 58 -2.88 -4.44 13.02
C PHE A 58 -3.44 -4.24 14.44
N ASP A 59 -4.51 -3.44 14.57
CA ASP A 59 -5.26 -3.25 15.82
C ASP A 59 -6.62 -3.94 15.73
N MET A 60 -6.76 -5.06 16.45
CA MET A 60 -7.99 -5.85 16.44
C MET A 60 -9.17 -5.13 17.07
N ASN A 61 -8.91 -4.10 17.90
CA ASN A 61 -9.95 -3.32 18.58
C ASN A 61 -10.33 -2.04 17.84
N ALA A 62 -9.58 -1.64 16.81
CA ALA A 62 -9.89 -0.45 16.03
C ALA A 62 -11.29 -0.52 15.42
N SER A 63 -12.02 0.60 15.43
CA SER A 63 -13.31 0.69 14.75
C SER A 63 -13.13 0.57 13.23
N ILE A 64 -14.10 -0.05 12.59
CA ILE A 64 -14.20 -0.09 11.13
C ILE A 64 -15.11 1.04 10.64
N PRO A 65 -14.92 1.52 9.40
CA PRO A 65 -15.85 2.50 8.82
C PRO A 65 -17.30 2.01 8.84
N ALA A 66 -18.23 2.96 8.90
CA ALA A 66 -19.66 2.65 8.86
C ALA A 66 -20.02 1.90 7.57
N ARG A 67 -21.01 1.00 7.68
CA ARG A 67 -21.52 0.15 6.58
C ARG A 67 -20.47 -0.72 5.92
N CYS A 68 -19.37 -1.07 6.60
CA CYS A 68 -18.37 -2.01 6.10
C CYS A 68 -18.41 -3.30 6.91
N CYS A 69 -18.23 -4.45 6.26
CA CYS A 69 -18.08 -5.71 6.96
C CYS A 69 -16.61 -5.95 7.30
N PRO A 70 -16.28 -6.31 8.55
CA PRO A 70 -14.93 -6.70 8.90
C PRO A 70 -14.58 -8.05 8.27
N ALA A 71 -13.31 -8.21 7.93
CA ALA A 71 -12.71 -9.46 7.50
C ALA A 71 -11.43 -9.68 8.31
N PHE A 72 -11.23 -10.89 8.81
CA PHE A 72 -10.03 -11.23 9.58
C PHE A 72 -9.10 -12.07 8.71
N GLY A 73 -7.81 -11.88 8.85
CA GLY A 73 -6.85 -12.61 8.06
C GLY A 73 -5.50 -12.75 8.72
N THR A 74 -4.67 -13.57 8.09
CA THR A 74 -3.36 -13.91 8.60
C THR A 74 -2.29 -13.32 7.69
N LEU A 75 -1.38 -12.54 8.27
CA LEU A 75 -0.20 -11.98 7.62
C LEU A 75 1.01 -12.91 7.80
N TYR A 76 1.59 -13.34 6.69
CA TYR A 76 2.84 -14.07 6.63
C TYR A 76 3.89 -13.15 5.99
N ASN A 77 4.80 -12.61 6.78
CA ASN A 77 5.82 -11.69 6.29
C ASN A 77 7.21 -12.32 6.35
N THR A 78 7.80 -12.60 5.20
CA THR A 78 9.14 -13.21 5.11
C THR A 78 10.24 -12.16 5.21
N ASN A 79 11.42 -12.55 5.69
CA ASN A 79 12.60 -11.69 5.80
C ASN A 79 13.39 -11.57 4.49
N THR A 80 13.36 -12.59 3.65
CA THR A 80 14.09 -12.64 2.37
C THR A 80 13.14 -12.83 1.21
N PHE A 81 13.58 -12.37 0.03
CA PHE A 81 12.81 -12.50 -1.20
C PHE A 81 12.81 -13.94 -1.71
N GLU A 82 13.87 -14.69 -1.45
CA GLU A 82 14.00 -16.11 -1.78
C GLU A 82 12.95 -16.93 -1.04
N THR A 83 12.80 -16.72 0.28
CA THR A 83 11.76 -17.39 1.09
C THR A 83 10.36 -17.03 0.60
N PHE A 84 10.11 -15.77 0.24
CA PHE A 84 8.83 -15.35 -0.34
C PHE A 84 8.48 -16.13 -1.63
N LYS A 85 9.48 -16.36 -2.49
CA LYS A 85 9.33 -17.09 -3.75
C LYS A 85 9.14 -18.59 -3.53
N SER A 86 9.97 -19.21 -2.68
CA SER A 86 10.00 -20.66 -2.46
C SER A 86 8.94 -21.15 -1.48
N CYS A 87 8.30 -20.26 -0.71
CA CYS A 87 7.23 -20.60 0.21
C CYS A 87 6.11 -21.40 -0.49
N ASP A 88 5.67 -22.49 0.14
CA ASP A 88 4.60 -23.34 -0.36
C ASP A 88 3.23 -22.65 -0.24
N LYS A 89 2.85 -22.00 -1.33
CA LYS A 89 1.61 -21.24 -1.47
C LYS A 89 0.37 -22.14 -1.42
N LYS A 90 0.52 -23.41 -1.78
CA LYS A 90 -0.58 -24.38 -1.71
C LYS A 90 -0.80 -24.79 -0.26
N ALA A 91 0.27 -25.14 0.47
CA ALA A 91 0.17 -25.47 1.89
C ALA A 91 -0.41 -24.32 2.73
N LEU A 92 -0.04 -23.06 2.43
CA LEU A 92 -0.64 -21.90 3.10
C LEU A 92 -2.14 -21.77 2.83
N LEU A 93 -2.57 -21.93 1.57
CA LEU A 93 -3.99 -21.92 1.22
C LEU A 93 -4.74 -23.06 1.90
N ASP A 94 -4.21 -24.28 1.84
CA ASP A 94 -4.83 -25.47 2.41
C ASP A 94 -4.97 -25.33 3.94
N LYS A 95 -3.98 -24.75 4.62
CA LYS A 95 -4.04 -24.46 6.06
C LYS A 95 -5.20 -23.53 6.40
N GLU A 96 -5.30 -22.37 5.74
CA GLU A 96 -6.35 -21.38 6.04
C GLU A 96 -7.74 -21.90 5.60
N ALA A 97 -7.81 -22.71 4.53
CA ALA A 97 -9.03 -23.39 4.13
C ALA A 97 -9.50 -24.42 5.16
N ASN A 98 -8.58 -25.18 5.74
CA ASN A 98 -8.88 -26.11 6.83
C ASN A 98 -9.44 -25.38 8.07
N GLU A 99 -8.91 -24.20 8.42
CA GLU A 99 -9.46 -23.41 9.52
C GLU A 99 -10.91 -22.98 9.26
N ILE A 100 -11.24 -22.60 8.03
CA ILE A 100 -12.62 -22.30 7.62
C ILE A 100 -13.48 -23.57 7.74
N TRP A 101 -13.00 -24.71 7.26
CA TRP A 101 -13.73 -25.98 7.32
C TRP A 101 -13.98 -26.47 8.75
N GLU A 102 -12.99 -26.40 9.64
CA GLU A 102 -13.16 -26.71 11.06
C GLU A 102 -14.15 -25.75 11.74
N SER A 103 -14.15 -24.47 11.37
CA SER A 103 -15.14 -23.50 11.86
C SER A 103 -16.57 -23.85 11.42
N ILE A 104 -16.74 -24.40 10.21
CA ILE A 104 -18.03 -24.89 9.71
C ILE A 104 -18.47 -26.15 10.47
N LYS A 105 -17.60 -27.16 10.60
CA LYS A 105 -17.90 -28.43 11.28
C LYS A 105 -18.23 -28.25 12.76
N SER A 106 -17.47 -27.41 13.46
CA SER A 106 -17.68 -27.12 14.89
C SER A 106 -18.93 -26.27 15.16
N GLY A 107 -19.51 -25.64 14.14
CA GLY A 107 -20.60 -24.67 14.29
C GLY A 107 -20.15 -23.27 14.69
N ALA A 108 -18.85 -23.03 14.91
CA ALA A 108 -18.32 -21.71 15.24
C ALA A 108 -18.62 -20.65 14.15
N ALA A 109 -18.64 -21.06 12.87
CA ALA A 109 -19.00 -20.19 11.75
C ALA A 109 -20.49 -19.82 11.72
N LEU A 110 -21.36 -20.56 12.42
CA LEU A 110 -22.78 -20.21 12.58
C LEU A 110 -22.96 -19.12 13.63
N GLU A 111 -22.20 -19.20 14.73
CA GLU A 111 -22.17 -18.20 15.79
C GLU A 111 -21.46 -16.91 15.34
N ASN A 112 -20.33 -17.05 14.63
CA ASN A 112 -19.58 -15.95 14.06
C ASN A 112 -19.36 -16.17 12.54
N PRO A 113 -20.29 -15.69 11.69
CA PRO A 113 -20.19 -15.83 10.24
C PRO A 113 -19.00 -15.11 9.59
N MET A 114 -18.32 -14.22 10.30
CA MET A 114 -17.11 -13.54 9.78
C MET A 114 -15.96 -14.52 9.53
N LEU A 115 -15.95 -15.67 10.22
CA LEU A 115 -14.97 -16.75 10.03
C LEU A 115 -15.02 -17.37 8.63
N LEU A 116 -16.12 -17.20 7.89
CA LEU A 116 -16.25 -17.67 6.52
C LEU A 116 -15.43 -16.83 5.53
N ASN A 117 -15.17 -15.56 5.84
CA ASN A 117 -14.52 -14.61 4.94
C ASN A 117 -13.08 -14.31 5.36
N ARG A 118 -12.39 -15.35 5.87
CA ARG A 118 -10.97 -15.24 6.22
C ARG A 118 -10.13 -14.94 4.98
N PHE A 119 -9.05 -14.19 5.15
CA PHE A 119 -8.08 -13.94 4.09
C PHE A 119 -6.65 -14.20 4.56
N LEU A 120 -5.77 -14.37 3.60
CA LEU A 120 -4.36 -14.62 3.78
C LEU A 120 -3.58 -13.56 3.02
N LEU A 121 -2.57 -12.98 3.66
CA LEU A 121 -1.67 -12.01 3.04
C LEU A 121 -0.22 -12.49 3.21
N LEU A 122 0.41 -12.87 2.09
CA LEU A 122 1.84 -13.19 2.05
C LEU A 122 2.61 -11.95 1.60
N THR A 123 3.62 -11.51 2.35
CA THR A 123 4.41 -10.30 2.06
C THR A 123 5.92 -10.52 2.18
N PHE A 124 6.66 -9.72 1.44
CA PHE A 124 8.07 -9.45 1.63
C PHE A 124 8.29 -7.94 1.49
N ALA A 125 8.90 -7.32 2.50
CA ALA A 125 9.13 -5.89 2.56
C ALA A 125 10.63 -5.57 2.45
N ASP A 126 11.06 -5.03 1.30
CA ASP A 126 12.42 -4.47 1.14
C ASP A 126 12.44 -3.06 1.75
N LEU A 127 12.78 -2.98 3.03
CA LEU A 127 12.80 -1.74 3.80
C LEU A 127 13.92 -0.77 3.38
N LYS A 128 14.90 -1.22 2.58
CA LYS A 128 15.97 -0.35 2.05
C LYS A 128 15.50 0.38 0.80
N LYS A 129 14.74 -0.30 -0.06
CA LYS A 129 14.22 0.27 -1.32
C LYS A 129 12.78 0.75 -1.22
N TYR A 130 12.09 0.46 -0.11
CA TYR A 130 10.65 0.66 0.07
C TYR A 130 9.84 -0.03 -1.05
N HIS A 131 10.29 -1.22 -1.45
CA HIS A 131 9.60 -2.10 -2.40
C HIS A 131 8.89 -3.20 -1.61
N PHE A 132 7.57 -3.27 -1.76
CA PHE A 132 6.74 -4.23 -1.04
C PHE A 132 6.13 -5.21 -2.02
N TYR A 133 6.48 -6.48 -1.85
CA TYR A 133 5.94 -7.59 -2.62
C TYR A 133 4.86 -8.26 -1.79
N TYR A 134 3.71 -8.52 -2.40
CA TYR A 134 2.59 -9.09 -1.68
C TYR A 134 1.69 -9.95 -2.55
N TRP A 135 0.97 -10.86 -1.92
CA TRP A 135 -0.01 -11.69 -2.60
C TRP A 135 -1.16 -12.01 -1.66
N PHE A 136 -2.36 -11.55 -2.01
CA PHE A 136 -3.58 -11.92 -1.31
C PHE A 136 -4.07 -13.28 -1.74
N CYS A 137 -4.64 -13.98 -0.77
CA CYS A 137 -5.44 -15.15 -0.98
C CYS A 137 -6.73 -15.02 -0.18
N TYR A 138 -7.85 -15.34 -0.82
CA TYR A 138 -9.18 -15.37 -0.20
C TYR A 138 -9.67 -16.82 -0.24
N PRO A 139 -9.26 -17.68 0.72
CA PRO A 139 -9.56 -19.10 0.68
C PRO A 139 -11.05 -19.36 0.55
N ALA A 140 -11.42 -20.05 -0.53
CA ALA A 140 -12.79 -20.44 -0.82
C ALA A 140 -12.86 -21.94 -1.12
N LEU A 141 -13.69 -22.63 -0.35
CA LEU A 141 -13.97 -24.05 -0.49
C LEU A 141 -14.80 -24.28 -1.76
N CYS A 142 -14.45 -25.31 -2.53
CA CYS A 142 -15.09 -25.64 -3.80
C CYS A 142 -16.04 -26.83 -3.64
N PHE A 143 -17.19 -26.76 -4.30
CA PHE A 143 -18.03 -27.92 -4.54
C PHE A 143 -17.42 -28.81 -5.64
N PRO A 144 -17.36 -30.15 -5.46
CA PRO A 144 -16.85 -31.07 -6.48
C PRO A 144 -17.62 -30.96 -7.80
N ASP A 145 -18.96 -30.96 -7.73
CA ASP A 145 -19.85 -30.96 -8.90
C ASP A 145 -20.37 -29.57 -9.28
N GLY A 146 -19.89 -28.53 -8.60
CA GLY A 146 -20.42 -27.17 -8.71
C GLY A 146 -21.83 -27.01 -8.14
N ILE A 147 -22.40 -25.82 -8.33
CA ILE A 147 -23.74 -25.46 -7.82
C ILE A 147 -24.64 -25.12 -9.00
N GLN A 148 -25.80 -25.79 -9.05
CA GLN A 148 -26.81 -25.58 -10.08
C GLN A 148 -27.70 -24.37 -9.72
N ILE A 149 -27.94 -23.53 -10.72
CA ILE A 149 -28.81 -22.36 -10.60
C ILE A 149 -30.19 -22.77 -11.13
N THR A 150 -31.20 -22.71 -10.27
CA THR A 150 -32.60 -23.05 -10.61
C THR A 150 -33.31 -21.85 -11.23
N GLN A 151 -33.09 -20.66 -10.68
CA GLN A 151 -33.60 -19.39 -11.21
C GLN A 151 -32.43 -18.43 -11.43
N LYS A 152 -32.35 -17.81 -12.61
CA LYS A 152 -31.27 -16.87 -12.94
C LYS A 152 -31.34 -15.61 -12.06
N PRO A 153 -30.20 -14.92 -11.84
CA PRO A 153 -30.18 -13.62 -11.16
C PRO A 153 -31.12 -12.62 -11.81
N VAL A 154 -32.02 -12.07 -11.00
CA VAL A 154 -32.88 -10.93 -11.34
C VAL A 154 -32.60 -9.78 -10.39
N CYS A 155 -32.82 -8.55 -10.85
CA CYS A 155 -32.70 -7.38 -9.99
C CYS A 155 -33.82 -7.38 -8.96
N LEU A 156 -33.50 -6.93 -7.75
CA LEU A 156 -34.46 -6.88 -6.64
C LEU A 156 -35.67 -6.01 -6.97
N GLY A 157 -35.45 -4.86 -7.62
CA GLY A 157 -36.50 -3.94 -8.05
C GLY A 157 -37.42 -4.48 -9.16
N ASP A 158 -36.98 -5.49 -9.91
CA ASP A 158 -37.84 -6.15 -10.91
C ASP A 158 -38.74 -7.21 -10.26
N LYS A 159 -38.29 -7.79 -9.13
CA LYS A 159 -39.00 -8.87 -8.43
C LYS A 159 -39.97 -8.35 -7.36
N PHE A 160 -39.61 -7.28 -6.65
CA PHE A 160 -40.35 -6.76 -5.51
C PHE A 160 -40.79 -5.31 -5.73
N SER A 161 -41.89 -4.93 -5.08
CA SER A 161 -42.35 -3.54 -5.09
C SER A 161 -41.39 -2.60 -4.34
N LEU A 162 -41.41 -1.30 -4.66
CA LEU A 162 -40.59 -0.30 -3.97
C LEU A 162 -40.78 -0.33 -2.44
N ASN A 163 -42.02 -0.55 -1.98
CA ASN A 163 -42.34 -0.64 -0.54
C ASN A 163 -41.64 -1.85 0.12
N GLN A 164 -41.62 -3.00 -0.56
CA GLN A 164 -40.93 -4.19 -0.06
C GLN A 164 -39.41 -4.02 -0.05
N VAL A 165 -38.85 -3.36 -1.08
CA VAL A 165 -37.42 -3.03 -1.14
C VAL A 165 -37.03 -2.09 0.02
N GLN A 166 -37.83 -1.06 0.28
CA GLN A 166 -37.60 -0.16 1.42
C GLN A 166 -37.77 -0.87 2.77
N ALA A 167 -38.75 -1.77 2.90
CA ALA A 167 -38.94 -2.56 4.10
C ALA A 167 -37.75 -3.50 4.38
N LEU A 168 -37.18 -4.11 3.34
CA LEU A 168 -35.96 -4.92 3.43
C LEU A 168 -34.76 -4.08 3.89
N GLN A 169 -34.56 -2.90 3.28
CA GLN A 169 -33.46 -2.00 3.67
C GLN A 169 -33.58 -1.61 5.15
N LYS A 170 -34.79 -1.20 5.57
CA LYS A 170 -35.07 -0.83 6.96
C LYS A 170 -34.83 -2.00 7.92
N ALA A 171 -35.37 -3.19 7.62
CA ALA A 171 -35.21 -4.36 8.48
C ALA A 171 -33.74 -4.78 8.65
N TYR A 172 -32.91 -4.57 7.62
CA TYR A 172 -31.46 -4.83 7.70
C TYR A 172 -30.75 -3.80 8.59
N ASP A 173 -31.10 -2.51 8.42
CA ASP A 173 -30.55 -1.43 9.23
C ASP A 173 -30.94 -1.60 10.71
N ASP A 174 -32.22 -1.94 10.99
CA ASP A 174 -32.74 -2.21 12.33
C ASP A 174 -31.97 -3.37 12.99
N LEU A 175 -31.73 -4.48 12.28
CA LEU A 175 -30.96 -5.60 12.79
C LEU A 175 -29.50 -5.22 13.09
N CYS A 176 -28.86 -4.42 12.22
CA CYS A 176 -27.50 -3.94 12.46
C CYS A 176 -27.44 -3.06 13.72
N GLN A 177 -28.45 -2.22 13.92
CA GLN A 177 -28.56 -1.36 15.11
C GLN A 177 -28.78 -2.17 16.39
N GLU A 178 -29.66 -3.18 16.37
CA GLU A 178 -29.89 -4.09 17.51
C GLU A 178 -28.62 -4.83 17.94
N GLU A 179 -27.82 -5.28 16.99
CA GLU A 179 -26.56 -6.00 17.25
C GLU A 179 -25.38 -5.06 17.52
N GLY A 180 -25.56 -3.74 17.42
CA GLY A 180 -24.51 -2.75 17.64
C GLY A 180 -23.37 -2.81 16.62
N VAL A 181 -23.65 -3.31 15.40
CA VAL A 181 -22.67 -3.43 14.31
C VAL A 181 -23.05 -2.58 13.12
N THR A 182 -22.08 -2.26 12.27
CA THR A 182 -22.31 -1.39 11.11
C THR A 182 -22.76 -2.16 9.86
N ALA A 183 -22.45 -3.46 9.79
CA ALA A 183 -22.88 -4.35 8.73
C ALA A 183 -22.76 -5.82 9.15
N LEU A 184 -23.71 -6.64 8.70
CA LEU A 184 -23.72 -8.08 8.92
C LEU A 184 -23.44 -8.83 7.60
N PRO A 185 -22.47 -9.76 7.57
CA PRO A 185 -22.07 -10.42 6.33
C PRO A 185 -23.14 -11.38 5.79
N TYR A 186 -23.94 -11.99 6.66
CA TYR A 186 -24.96 -12.97 6.32
C TYR A 186 -26.17 -12.82 7.25
N PHE A 187 -27.37 -12.96 6.70
CA PHE A 187 -28.62 -12.79 7.44
C PHE A 187 -29.76 -13.59 6.81
N LEU A 188 -30.78 -13.90 7.60
CA LEU A 188 -31.97 -14.65 7.17
C LEU A 188 -33.07 -13.69 6.77
N ILE A 189 -33.86 -14.04 5.76
CA ILE A 189 -34.93 -13.17 5.26
C ILE A 189 -36.23 -13.97 5.15
N LYS A 190 -37.32 -13.39 5.65
CA LYS A 190 -38.69 -13.80 5.34
C LYS A 190 -39.43 -12.63 4.72
N TYR A 191 -40.01 -12.86 3.54
CA TYR A 191 -40.87 -11.89 2.87
C TYR A 191 -42.32 -12.19 3.22
N HIS A 192 -43.06 -11.17 3.62
CA HIS A 192 -44.52 -11.15 3.70
C HIS A 192 -45.05 -10.10 2.72
N ASP A 193 -46.37 -10.07 2.50
CA ASP A 193 -46.99 -9.21 1.48
C ASP A 193 -46.52 -7.75 1.56
N ASN A 194 -46.47 -7.18 2.77
CA ASN A 194 -46.05 -5.79 3.01
C ASN A 194 -44.92 -5.62 4.05
N SER A 195 -44.32 -6.70 4.55
CA SER A 195 -43.25 -6.61 5.56
C SER A 195 -42.12 -7.58 5.26
N VAL A 196 -40.93 -7.23 5.75
CA VAL A 196 -39.74 -8.06 5.64
C VAL A 196 -39.19 -8.27 7.03
N MET A 197 -39.02 -9.53 7.42
CA MET A 197 -38.35 -9.88 8.66
C MET A 197 -36.94 -10.35 8.35
N ILE A 198 -35.97 -9.84 9.11
CA ILE A 198 -34.57 -10.23 9.02
C ILE A 198 -34.11 -10.74 10.38
N SER A 199 -33.27 -11.77 10.37
CA SER A 199 -32.72 -12.35 11.59
C SER A 199 -31.27 -12.82 11.39
N LEU A 200 -30.58 -13.06 12.50
CA LEU A 200 -29.23 -13.62 12.49
C LEU A 200 -29.21 -15.07 12.01
N LEU A 201 -28.09 -15.46 11.40
CA LEU A 201 -27.89 -16.83 10.92
C LEU A 201 -28.04 -17.88 12.05
N LYS A 202 -27.56 -17.59 13.27
CA LYS A 202 -27.68 -18.50 14.43
C LYS A 202 -29.13 -18.82 14.84
N LYS A 203 -30.10 -17.98 14.45
CA LYS A 203 -31.52 -18.18 14.73
C LYS A 203 -32.23 -19.03 13.67
N TRP A 204 -31.49 -19.67 12.75
CA TRP A 204 -32.04 -20.45 11.64
C TRP A 204 -33.20 -21.36 12.02
N ASP A 205 -32.97 -22.26 12.99
CA ASP A 205 -33.92 -23.31 13.34
C ASP A 205 -35.21 -22.77 13.97
N GLY A 206 -35.14 -21.59 14.60
CA GLY A 206 -36.31 -20.87 15.13
C GLY A 206 -36.99 -19.99 14.08
N PHE A 207 -36.22 -19.46 13.14
CA PHE A 207 -36.72 -18.48 12.18
C PHE A 207 -37.59 -19.13 11.11
N PHE A 208 -37.31 -20.35 10.65
CA PHE A 208 -38.07 -21.04 9.59
C PHE A 208 -39.02 -22.15 10.10
N GLN A 209 -39.47 -22.11 11.36
CA GLN A 209 -40.34 -23.14 11.95
C GLN A 209 -41.73 -23.23 11.29
N ASP A 210 -42.24 -22.13 10.74
CA ASP A 210 -43.48 -22.12 9.97
C ASP A 210 -43.19 -22.68 8.55
N HIS A 211 -43.36 -24.00 8.36
CA HIS A 211 -42.90 -24.79 7.21
C HIS A 211 -43.55 -24.47 5.85
N GLU A 212 -44.16 -23.30 5.65
CA GLU A 212 -44.86 -22.95 4.40
C GLU A 212 -44.07 -22.00 3.48
N GLY A 213 -42.85 -21.61 3.86
CA GLY A 213 -42.08 -20.57 3.16
C GLY A 213 -40.84 -21.05 2.40
N LYS A 214 -40.49 -20.32 1.34
CA LYS A 214 -39.18 -20.39 0.68
C LYS A 214 -38.08 -19.87 1.62
N VAL A 215 -37.00 -20.62 1.80
CA VAL A 215 -35.86 -20.19 2.61
C VAL A 215 -35.03 -19.18 1.83
N THR A 216 -34.85 -17.99 2.40
CA THR A 216 -34.06 -16.90 1.81
C THR A 216 -32.93 -16.48 2.73
N VAL A 217 -31.74 -16.33 2.16
CA VAL A 217 -30.56 -15.80 2.85
C VAL A 217 -30.04 -14.57 2.12
N GLY A 218 -29.76 -13.52 2.89
CA GLY A 218 -29.01 -12.36 2.44
C GLY A 218 -27.52 -12.52 2.67
N VAL A 219 -26.73 -12.10 1.67
CA VAL A 219 -25.27 -12.00 1.73
C VAL A 219 -24.90 -10.56 1.45
N TYR A 220 -24.09 -9.96 2.32
CA TYR A 220 -23.48 -8.66 2.07
C TYR A 220 -22.48 -8.82 0.91
N ASP A 221 -22.87 -8.38 -0.28
CA ASP A 221 -22.17 -8.71 -1.52
C ASP A 221 -21.34 -7.53 -2.03
N PRO A 222 -20.00 -7.57 -1.94
CA PRO A 222 -19.13 -6.51 -2.46
C PRO A 222 -19.06 -6.47 -3.99
N CYS A 223 -19.67 -7.42 -4.69
CA CYS A 223 -19.64 -7.47 -6.15
C CYS A 223 -20.54 -6.41 -6.79
N ASN A 224 -20.05 -5.83 -7.88
CA ASN A 224 -20.80 -4.85 -8.68
C ASN A 224 -21.38 -5.40 -9.99
N LEU A 225 -21.18 -6.70 -10.29
CA LEU A 225 -21.65 -7.33 -11.53
C LEU A 225 -23.09 -7.80 -11.38
N SER A 226 -23.98 -7.39 -12.28
CA SER A 226 -25.42 -7.71 -12.22
C SER A 226 -25.77 -9.19 -12.40
N GLN A 227 -24.85 -10.01 -12.90
CA GLN A 227 -25.11 -11.44 -13.17
C GLN A 227 -24.34 -12.39 -12.26
N TYR A 228 -23.41 -11.89 -11.45
CA TYR A 228 -22.51 -12.70 -10.66
C TYR A 228 -22.55 -12.29 -9.19
N PRO A 229 -22.71 -13.23 -8.25
CA PRO A 229 -22.48 -12.96 -6.84
C PRO A 229 -21.00 -12.74 -6.55
N GLY A 230 -20.69 -12.05 -5.46
CA GLY A 230 -19.34 -11.91 -4.97
C GLY A 230 -18.78 -13.14 -4.26
N TRP A 231 -17.51 -13.04 -3.94
CA TRP A 231 -16.72 -14.10 -3.33
C TRP A 231 -17.26 -14.63 -1.99
N PRO A 232 -17.81 -13.80 -1.05
CA PRO A 232 -18.28 -14.28 0.26
C PRO A 232 -19.28 -15.43 0.18
N LEU A 233 -20.12 -15.44 -0.86
CA LEU A 233 -21.15 -16.46 -1.00
C LEU A 233 -20.58 -17.89 -1.06
N ARG A 234 -19.35 -18.10 -1.56
CA ARG A 234 -18.78 -19.45 -1.74
C ARG A 234 -18.74 -20.27 -0.45
N ASN A 235 -18.12 -19.73 0.59
CA ASN A 235 -17.92 -20.44 1.85
C ASN A 235 -19.25 -20.59 2.62
N PHE A 236 -20.12 -19.60 2.49
CA PHE A 236 -21.47 -19.71 3.03
C PHE A 236 -22.26 -20.87 2.43
N LEU A 237 -22.20 -21.07 1.12
CA LEU A 237 -22.91 -22.18 0.48
C LEU A 237 -22.41 -23.55 0.97
N ILE A 238 -21.11 -23.68 1.25
CA ILE A 238 -20.53 -24.90 1.84
C ILE A 238 -21.07 -25.11 3.26
N LEU A 239 -21.15 -24.06 4.08
CA LEU A 239 -21.79 -24.13 5.40
C LEU A 239 -23.26 -24.55 5.28
N ALA A 240 -24.00 -23.96 4.34
CA ALA A 240 -25.42 -24.25 4.15
C ALA A 240 -25.66 -25.69 3.67
N ALA A 241 -24.85 -26.18 2.73
CA ALA A 241 -24.92 -27.56 2.26
C ALA A 241 -24.55 -28.56 3.38
N HIS A 242 -23.53 -28.27 4.18
CA HIS A 242 -23.11 -29.15 5.27
C HIS A 242 -24.17 -29.25 6.37
N LYS A 243 -24.75 -28.12 6.78
CA LYS A 243 -25.68 -28.07 7.92
C LYS A 243 -27.14 -28.39 7.54
N TRP A 244 -27.59 -27.92 6.37
CA TRP A 244 -29.00 -27.99 5.99
C TRP A 244 -29.26 -28.72 4.67
N GLY A 245 -28.24 -29.20 3.95
CA GLY A 245 -28.41 -29.81 2.62
C GLY A 245 -29.36 -31.02 2.58
N SER A 246 -29.50 -31.76 3.68
CA SER A 246 -30.44 -32.89 3.79
C SER A 246 -31.90 -32.47 3.91
N ALA A 247 -32.17 -31.31 4.53
CA ALA A 247 -33.52 -30.78 4.76
C ALA A 247 -33.91 -29.70 3.73
N LEU A 248 -32.92 -29.03 3.13
CA LEU A 248 -33.09 -27.89 2.24
C LEU A 248 -32.51 -28.19 0.85
N GLN A 249 -33.39 -28.51 -0.09
CA GLN A 249 -32.97 -28.74 -1.48
C GLN A 249 -32.80 -27.45 -2.28
N ARG A 250 -33.55 -26.40 -1.94
CA ARG A 250 -33.59 -25.14 -2.69
C ARG A 250 -33.37 -23.97 -1.75
N LEU A 251 -32.48 -23.07 -2.13
CA LEU A 251 -32.13 -21.89 -1.35
C LEU A 251 -32.25 -20.65 -2.24
N GLU A 252 -33.00 -19.65 -1.77
CA GLU A 252 -32.98 -18.32 -2.37
C GLU A 252 -31.85 -17.50 -1.75
N VAL A 253 -31.04 -16.88 -2.61
CA VAL A 253 -29.92 -16.05 -2.22
C VAL A 253 -30.18 -14.62 -2.70
N LEU A 254 -30.20 -13.69 -1.75
CA LEU A 254 -30.12 -12.26 -2.01
C LEU A 254 -28.67 -11.81 -1.84
N CYS A 255 -28.06 -11.34 -2.93
CA CYS A 255 -26.82 -10.57 -2.85
C CYS A 255 -27.15 -9.10 -2.60
N PHE A 256 -27.07 -8.71 -1.34
CA PHE A 256 -27.41 -7.37 -0.86
C PHE A 256 -26.29 -6.39 -1.20
N ARG A 257 -26.64 -5.37 -2.00
CA ARG A 257 -25.75 -4.32 -2.51
C ARG A 257 -26.39 -2.97 -2.20
N ASP A 258 -25.70 -2.16 -1.40
CA ASP A 258 -26.24 -0.93 -0.83
C ASP A 258 -25.43 0.28 -1.28
N ARG A 259 -25.84 0.83 -2.42
CA ARG A 259 -25.16 1.98 -3.04
C ARG A 259 -25.77 3.27 -2.53
N THR A 260 -24.91 4.28 -2.39
CA THR A 260 -25.34 5.65 -2.14
C THR A 260 -24.99 6.51 -3.34
N MET A 261 -25.98 7.08 -4.02
CA MET A 261 -25.80 8.03 -5.12
C MET A 261 -26.47 9.35 -4.77
N GLN A 262 -25.73 10.46 -4.88
CA GLN A 262 -26.24 11.81 -4.59
C GLN A 262 -26.90 11.93 -3.19
N GLY A 263 -26.38 11.18 -2.21
CA GLY A 263 -26.91 11.16 -0.84
C GLY A 263 -28.13 10.24 -0.64
N VAL A 264 -28.65 9.62 -1.70
CA VAL A 264 -29.76 8.67 -1.64
C VAL A 264 -29.23 7.25 -1.67
N ARG A 265 -29.68 6.42 -0.73
CA ARG A 265 -29.41 4.98 -0.72
C ARG A 265 -30.37 4.25 -1.65
N ASP A 266 -29.85 3.29 -2.39
CA ASP A 266 -30.63 2.40 -3.23
C ASP A 266 -30.06 0.98 -3.17
N ILE A 267 -30.96 0.01 -2.96
CA ILE A 267 -30.65 -1.42 -2.97
C ILE A 267 -31.38 -2.16 -4.11
N SER A 268 -32.14 -1.46 -4.95
CA SER A 268 -33.00 -2.07 -5.98
C SER A 268 -32.20 -2.86 -7.04
N HIS A 269 -30.93 -2.51 -7.22
CA HIS A 269 -29.99 -3.19 -8.09
C HIS A 269 -29.31 -4.43 -7.45
N SER A 270 -29.64 -4.75 -6.19
CA SER A 270 -29.27 -6.03 -5.57
C SER A 270 -29.80 -7.18 -6.43
N ILE A 271 -29.12 -8.33 -6.38
CA ILE A 271 -29.50 -9.48 -7.23
C ILE A 271 -30.05 -10.60 -6.35
N ILE A 272 -31.11 -11.24 -6.83
CA ILE A 272 -31.73 -12.37 -6.16
C ILE A 272 -31.88 -13.53 -7.12
N PHE A 273 -31.57 -14.74 -6.66
CA PHE A 273 -31.64 -15.96 -7.46
C PHE A 273 -31.84 -17.19 -6.59
N GLU A 274 -32.17 -18.31 -7.23
CA GLU A 274 -32.42 -19.57 -6.56
C GLU A 274 -31.42 -20.62 -7.02
N ILE A 275 -30.87 -21.36 -6.07
CA ILE A 275 -29.94 -22.45 -6.31
C ILE A 275 -30.46 -23.76 -5.76
N LYS A 276 -30.00 -24.87 -6.34
CA LYS A 276 -30.18 -26.20 -5.78
C LYS A 276 -28.93 -26.55 -4.95
N LEU A 277 -29.12 -26.85 -3.67
CA LEU A 277 -28.05 -27.36 -2.82
C LEU A 277 -27.81 -28.85 -3.12
N PRO A 278 -26.56 -29.34 -3.05
CA PRO A 278 -26.28 -30.77 -3.21
C PRO A 278 -26.96 -31.59 -2.11
N GLU A 279 -27.59 -32.69 -2.48
CA GLU A 279 -28.26 -33.61 -1.53
C GLU A 279 -27.26 -34.51 -0.78
N ALA A 280 -26.08 -34.76 -1.36
CA ALA A 280 -25.06 -35.56 -0.73
C ALA A 280 -24.32 -34.77 0.36
N PRO A 281 -24.16 -35.33 1.58
CA PRO A 281 -23.39 -34.69 2.63
C PRO A 281 -21.94 -34.51 2.16
N LEU A 282 -21.39 -33.33 2.41
CA LEU A 282 -19.96 -33.08 2.24
C LEU A 282 -19.19 -34.09 3.11
N GLY A 283 -18.17 -34.73 2.53
CA GLY A 283 -17.33 -35.70 3.24
C GLY A 283 -16.63 -35.11 4.48
N PRO A 284 -15.99 -35.95 5.30
CA PRO A 284 -15.31 -35.48 6.52
C PRO A 284 -14.09 -34.58 6.22
N ASP A 285 -13.45 -34.82 5.08
CA ASP A 285 -12.26 -34.11 4.64
C ASP A 285 -12.58 -32.71 4.10
N CYS A 286 -11.61 -31.81 4.23
CA CYS A 286 -11.74 -30.44 3.73
C CYS A 286 -11.88 -30.43 2.20
N PRO A 287 -12.91 -29.75 1.65
CA PRO A 287 -13.04 -29.59 0.21
C PRO A 287 -11.85 -28.86 -0.41
N LYS A 288 -11.59 -29.12 -1.70
CA LYS A 288 -10.55 -28.39 -2.44
C LYS A 288 -10.76 -26.89 -2.35
N ALA A 289 -9.70 -26.14 -2.03
CA ALA A 289 -9.76 -24.70 -1.92
C ALA A 289 -9.10 -23.97 -3.11
N VAL A 290 -9.56 -22.75 -3.37
CA VAL A 290 -8.94 -21.77 -4.28
C VAL A 290 -9.00 -20.39 -3.65
N GLY A 291 -8.20 -19.42 -4.10
CA GLY A 291 -8.32 -18.07 -3.53
C GLY A 291 -7.22 -17.07 -3.85
N TRP A 292 -6.08 -17.52 -4.39
CA TRP A 292 -4.97 -16.63 -4.75
C TRP A 292 -5.40 -15.59 -5.78
N GLU A 293 -5.17 -14.31 -5.45
CA GLU A 293 -5.53 -13.18 -6.29
C GLU A 293 -4.65 -13.16 -7.56
N LYS A 294 -5.23 -12.72 -8.68
CA LYS A 294 -4.46 -12.50 -9.90
C LYS A 294 -3.69 -11.18 -9.82
N ASN A 295 -2.50 -11.13 -10.44
CA ASN A 295 -1.76 -9.89 -10.59
C ASN A 295 -2.43 -8.94 -11.60
N GLN A 296 -1.89 -7.72 -11.74
CA GLN A 296 -2.41 -6.71 -12.66
C GLN A 296 -2.42 -7.15 -14.14
N LYS A 297 -1.57 -8.13 -14.51
CA LYS A 297 -1.51 -8.72 -15.86
C LYS A 297 -2.46 -9.91 -16.03
N GLY A 298 -3.29 -10.22 -15.03
CA GLY A 298 -4.22 -11.36 -15.04
C GLY A 298 -3.59 -12.73 -14.79
N GLY A 299 -2.28 -12.80 -14.51
CA GLY A 299 -1.56 -14.03 -14.20
C GLY A 299 -1.62 -14.40 -12.71
N MET A 300 -1.32 -15.67 -12.40
CA MET A 300 -1.15 -16.13 -11.03
C MET A 300 0.23 -15.72 -10.51
N GLY A 301 0.31 -14.64 -9.76
CA GLY A 301 1.56 -14.16 -9.20
C GLY A 301 1.37 -13.01 -8.22
N PRO A 302 2.42 -12.69 -7.45
CA PRO A 302 2.41 -11.58 -6.52
C PRO A 302 2.33 -10.23 -7.23
N ARG A 303 1.91 -9.22 -6.49
CA ARG A 303 1.99 -7.80 -6.85
C ARG A 303 3.20 -7.16 -6.16
N MET A 304 3.66 -6.04 -6.71
CA MET A 304 4.70 -5.22 -6.11
C MET A 304 4.23 -3.77 -6.12
N VAL A 305 4.42 -3.07 -5.00
CA VAL A 305 4.22 -1.63 -4.90
C VAL A 305 5.54 -0.96 -4.49
N ASN A 306 5.88 0.14 -5.17
CA ASN A 306 7.02 0.97 -4.84
C ASN A 306 6.51 2.21 -4.10
N LEU A 307 6.86 2.33 -2.82
CA LEU A 307 6.45 3.47 -1.97
C LEU A 307 7.63 4.36 -1.60
N SER A 308 8.76 4.23 -2.29
CA SER A 308 9.95 5.07 -2.03
C SER A 308 9.65 6.57 -2.16
N GLU A 309 8.81 6.99 -3.11
CA GLU A 309 8.44 8.41 -3.27
C GLU A 309 7.66 8.97 -2.07
N CYS A 310 6.93 8.12 -1.34
CA CYS A 310 6.12 8.53 -0.19
C CYS A 310 6.80 8.22 1.17
N MET A 311 7.80 7.34 1.20
CA MET A 311 8.37 6.81 2.45
C MET A 311 9.87 7.02 2.60
N ASP A 312 10.62 7.25 1.52
CA ASP A 312 12.06 7.52 1.60
C ASP A 312 12.28 9.01 1.96
N PRO A 313 12.83 9.33 3.15
CA PRO A 313 13.05 10.71 3.57
C PRO A 313 13.91 11.51 2.59
N LYS A 314 14.86 10.86 1.90
CA LYS A 314 15.73 11.53 0.93
C LYS A 314 14.94 11.96 -0.31
N ARG A 315 14.12 11.07 -0.86
CA ARG A 315 13.25 11.37 -2.02
C ARG A 315 12.15 12.38 -1.68
N LEU A 316 11.63 12.34 -0.46
CA LEU A 316 10.67 13.34 0.03
C LEU A 316 11.32 14.73 0.09
N ALA A 317 12.55 14.82 0.61
CA ALA A 317 13.30 16.07 0.63
C ALA A 317 13.58 16.59 -0.79
N GLU A 318 14.03 15.71 -1.70
CA GLU A 318 14.24 16.04 -3.12
C GLU A 318 12.96 16.60 -3.78
N SER A 319 11.85 15.87 -3.64
CA SER A 319 10.57 16.26 -4.23
C SER A 319 10.05 17.60 -3.67
N SER A 320 10.26 17.85 -2.38
CA SER A 320 9.87 19.12 -1.73
C SER A 320 10.67 20.32 -2.26
N VAL A 321 11.99 20.16 -2.43
CA VAL A 321 12.85 21.20 -3.02
C VAL A 321 12.45 21.48 -4.47
N ASP A 322 12.26 20.44 -5.28
CA ASP A 322 11.87 20.59 -6.68
C ASP A 322 10.48 21.24 -6.83
N LEU A 323 9.54 20.90 -5.95
CA LEU A 323 8.22 21.52 -5.92
C LEU A 323 8.30 23.01 -5.61
N ASN A 324 9.17 23.43 -4.68
CA ASN A 324 9.35 24.85 -4.36
C ASN A 324 9.79 25.66 -5.59
N LEU A 325 10.75 25.14 -6.35
CA LEU A 325 11.24 25.76 -7.59
C LEU A 325 10.17 25.78 -8.69
N LYS A 326 9.45 24.68 -8.88
CA LYS A 326 8.33 24.60 -9.84
C LYS A 326 7.23 25.60 -9.51
N LEU A 327 6.91 25.80 -8.22
CA LEU A 327 5.93 26.79 -7.77
C LEU A 327 6.36 28.21 -8.12
N MET A 328 7.65 28.56 -8.04
CA MET A 328 8.15 29.86 -8.49
C MET A 328 7.93 30.04 -9.99
N CYS A 329 8.22 29.03 -10.80
CA CYS A 329 8.02 29.08 -12.25
C CYS A 329 6.55 29.24 -12.61
N TRP A 330 5.67 28.42 -12.04
CA TRP A 330 4.24 28.48 -12.34
C TRP A 330 3.61 29.81 -11.93
N ARG A 331 4.08 30.43 -10.84
CA ARG A 331 3.50 31.67 -10.31
C ARG A 331 4.05 32.93 -10.95
N LEU A 332 5.34 32.96 -11.26
CA LEU A 332 6.03 34.22 -11.58
C LEU A 332 6.69 34.19 -12.96
N VAL A 333 7.38 33.10 -13.31
CA VAL A 333 8.18 33.04 -14.54
C VAL A 333 8.01 31.68 -15.24
N PRO A 334 6.89 31.46 -15.97
CA PRO A 334 6.60 30.16 -16.59
C PRO A 334 7.59 29.75 -17.68
N THR A 335 8.33 30.70 -18.24
CA THR A 335 9.35 30.49 -19.28
C THR A 335 10.71 30.09 -18.72
N LEU A 336 10.88 30.05 -17.39
CA LEU A 336 12.15 29.66 -16.77
C LEU A 336 12.38 28.16 -16.94
N ASP A 337 13.49 27.81 -17.58
CA ASP A 337 13.91 26.43 -17.81
C ASP A 337 14.72 25.93 -16.60
N LEU A 338 14.02 25.39 -15.61
CA LEU A 338 14.65 24.83 -14.40
C LEU A 338 15.51 23.60 -14.70
N GLU A 339 15.17 22.81 -15.72
CA GLU A 339 15.88 21.57 -16.03
C GLU A 339 17.35 21.86 -16.39
N LYS A 340 17.59 22.94 -17.15
CA LYS A 340 18.96 23.41 -17.44
C LYS A 340 19.73 23.79 -16.19
N ILE A 341 19.09 24.46 -15.23
CA ILE A 341 19.74 24.87 -13.97
C ILE A 341 20.07 23.64 -13.13
N VAL A 342 19.12 22.72 -12.98
CA VAL A 342 19.29 21.48 -12.20
C VAL A 342 20.40 20.60 -12.77
N ALA A 343 20.48 20.49 -14.10
CA ALA A 343 21.46 19.66 -14.80
C ALA A 343 22.89 20.24 -14.82
N ALA A 344 23.05 21.54 -14.56
CA ALA A 344 24.35 22.21 -14.65
C ALA A 344 25.37 21.64 -13.66
N ARG A 345 26.59 21.42 -14.14
CA ARG A 345 27.77 21.08 -13.33
C ARG A 345 28.54 22.35 -13.00
N CYS A 346 28.61 22.69 -11.73
CA CYS A 346 29.28 23.91 -11.27
C CYS A 346 30.61 23.59 -10.59
N LEU A 347 31.69 24.17 -11.10
CA LEU A 347 33.01 24.15 -10.48
C LEU A 347 33.23 25.45 -9.70
N LEU A 348 33.53 25.33 -8.40
CA LEU A 348 33.81 26.43 -7.48
C LEU A 348 35.31 26.44 -7.17
N LEU A 349 36.05 27.36 -7.78
CA LEU A 349 37.46 27.58 -7.50
C LEU A 349 37.60 28.48 -6.28
N GLY A 350 37.65 27.88 -5.11
CA GLY A 350 37.65 28.53 -3.80
C GLY A 350 36.50 28.04 -2.93
N ALA A 351 36.82 27.58 -1.71
CA ALA A 351 35.88 27.15 -0.69
C ALA A 351 35.90 28.10 0.52
N GLY A 352 36.25 29.37 0.29
CA GLY A 352 36.16 30.46 1.27
C GLY A 352 34.74 31.01 1.44
N THR A 353 34.62 32.27 1.85
CA THR A 353 33.31 32.92 2.12
C THR A 353 32.41 32.94 0.89
N LEU A 354 32.98 33.28 -0.27
CA LEU A 354 32.25 33.30 -1.54
C LEU A 354 31.84 31.88 -1.96
N GLY A 355 32.79 30.94 -1.97
CA GLY A 355 32.54 29.53 -2.29
C GLY A 355 31.38 28.93 -1.51
N CYS A 356 31.40 29.09 -0.19
CA CYS A 356 30.34 28.59 0.68
C CYS A 356 28.97 29.22 0.38
N SER A 357 28.92 30.54 0.14
CA SER A 357 27.66 31.26 -0.07
C SER A 357 27.06 30.98 -1.45
N VAL A 358 27.91 30.94 -2.48
CA VAL A 358 27.51 30.59 -3.85
C VAL A 358 26.99 29.15 -3.88
N ALA A 359 27.69 28.21 -3.25
CA ALA A 359 27.26 26.82 -3.20
C ALA A 359 25.86 26.63 -2.59
N ARG A 360 25.56 27.29 -1.46
CA ARG A 360 24.22 27.24 -0.85
C ARG A 360 23.17 27.85 -1.77
N THR A 361 23.52 28.92 -2.49
CA THR A 361 22.62 29.58 -3.44
C THR A 361 22.34 28.69 -4.64
N LEU A 362 23.36 28.07 -5.25
CA LEU A 362 23.22 27.14 -6.37
C LEU A 362 22.36 25.93 -5.98
N MET A 363 22.60 25.34 -4.81
CA MET A 363 21.80 24.24 -4.29
C MET A 363 20.34 24.65 -4.06
N GLY A 364 20.11 25.87 -3.56
CA GLY A 364 18.77 26.46 -3.40
C GLY A 364 18.03 26.65 -4.74
N TRP A 365 18.77 26.91 -5.83
CA TRP A 365 18.24 26.98 -7.20
C TRP A 365 18.10 25.63 -7.90
N GLY A 366 18.43 24.53 -7.23
CA GLY A 366 18.24 23.18 -7.75
C GLY A 366 19.48 22.54 -8.36
N VAL A 367 20.63 23.23 -8.39
CA VAL A 367 21.88 22.63 -8.90
C VAL A 367 22.25 21.41 -8.07
N ARG A 368 22.53 20.29 -8.74
CA ARG A 368 22.82 19.00 -8.09
C ARG A 368 24.29 18.60 -8.13
N LYS A 369 25.10 19.15 -9.03
CA LYS A 369 26.50 18.78 -9.21
C LYS A 369 27.42 19.96 -8.89
N ILE A 370 28.08 19.90 -7.73
CA ILE A 370 28.92 20.99 -7.23
C ILE A 370 30.29 20.46 -6.80
N THR A 371 31.35 20.97 -7.44
CA THR A 371 32.73 20.56 -7.17
C THR A 371 33.52 21.73 -6.59
N PHE A 372 34.22 21.51 -5.47
CA PHE A 372 35.08 22.51 -4.84
C PHE A 372 36.56 22.25 -5.12
N VAL A 373 37.32 23.32 -5.31
CA VAL A 373 38.78 23.32 -5.35
C VAL A 373 39.31 24.32 -4.33
N ASP A 374 40.10 23.88 -3.36
CA ASP A 374 40.73 24.75 -2.34
C ASP A 374 41.89 23.98 -1.68
N ASN A 375 43.02 24.65 -1.42
CA ASN A 375 44.19 24.02 -0.79
C ASN A 375 44.28 24.27 0.72
N ALA A 376 43.43 25.15 1.26
CA ALA A 376 43.53 25.60 2.64
C ALA A 376 42.78 24.67 3.61
N LYS A 377 43.17 24.78 4.88
CA LYS A 377 42.48 24.16 6.01
C LYS A 377 41.57 25.16 6.72
N ILE A 378 40.57 24.65 7.41
CA ILE A 378 39.62 25.45 8.19
C ILE A 378 40.30 25.93 9.49
N SER A 379 40.28 27.24 9.72
CA SER A 379 40.77 27.90 10.93
C SER A 379 39.63 28.37 11.84
N TYR A 380 39.91 28.61 13.13
CA TYR A 380 38.91 29.07 14.11
C TYR A 380 38.14 30.34 13.71
N SER A 381 38.70 31.19 12.86
CA SER A 381 38.05 32.43 12.42
C SER A 381 37.13 32.25 11.20
N ASN A 382 37.11 31.05 10.61
CA ASN A 382 36.36 30.75 9.39
C ASN A 382 34.87 30.48 9.61
N PRO A 383 34.41 29.66 10.58
CA PRO A 383 32.99 29.30 10.72
C PRO A 383 32.02 30.49 10.78
N VAL A 384 32.43 31.61 11.40
CA VAL A 384 31.61 32.83 11.48
C VAL A 384 31.45 33.58 10.16
N ARG A 385 32.27 33.27 9.14
CA ARG A 385 32.30 33.93 7.83
C ARG A 385 32.08 32.96 6.65
N GLN A 386 32.15 31.66 6.89
CA GLN A 386 32.14 30.61 5.87
C GLN A 386 31.05 29.60 6.25
N PRO A 387 29.81 29.78 5.75
CA PRO A 387 28.60 29.15 6.31
C PRO A 387 28.48 27.62 6.11
N LEU A 388 29.50 26.94 5.58
CA LEU A 388 29.55 25.48 5.49
C LEU A 388 30.37 24.84 6.62
N TYR A 389 31.08 25.62 7.43
CA TYR A 389 31.98 25.09 8.45
C TYR A 389 31.45 25.34 9.85
N GLU A 390 31.64 24.35 10.73
CA GLU A 390 31.31 24.45 12.14
C GLU A 390 32.58 24.47 13.00
N PHE A 391 32.45 24.81 14.29
CA PHE A 391 33.59 24.86 15.21
C PHE A 391 34.37 23.53 15.27
N GLU A 392 33.67 22.40 15.18
CA GLU A 392 34.28 21.07 15.15
C GLU A 392 35.25 20.85 13.98
N ASP A 393 35.04 21.53 12.85
CA ASP A 393 35.85 21.38 11.64
C ASP A 393 37.22 22.06 11.77
N CYS A 394 37.39 22.93 12.77
CA CYS A 394 38.65 23.61 13.12
C CYS A 394 39.58 22.75 14.00
N LEU A 395 39.06 21.72 14.66
CA LEU A 395 39.81 20.92 15.63
C LEU A 395 40.92 20.11 14.93
N SER A 396 41.92 19.68 15.70
CA SER A 396 43.02 18.82 15.20
C SER A 396 43.79 19.41 14.01
N GLY A 397 43.96 20.73 13.99
CA GLY A 397 44.68 21.44 12.94
C GLY A 397 43.83 21.78 11.70
N GLY A 398 42.52 21.60 11.77
CA GLY A 398 41.57 21.98 10.74
C GLY A 398 41.43 20.93 9.63
N LYS A 399 40.19 20.67 9.22
CA LYS A 399 39.92 19.83 8.03
C LYS A 399 40.24 20.58 6.74
N PRO A 400 40.60 19.88 5.65
CA PRO A 400 40.72 20.50 4.31
C PRO A 400 39.39 21.10 3.87
N LYS A 401 39.40 22.37 3.43
CA LYS A 401 38.18 23.12 3.11
C LYS A 401 37.35 22.48 2.01
N ALA A 402 37.97 22.13 0.88
CA ALA A 402 37.25 21.59 -0.28
C ALA A 402 36.46 20.31 0.07
N LEU A 403 37.10 19.38 0.78
CA LEU A 403 36.47 18.13 1.22
C LEU A 403 35.36 18.38 2.24
N ALA A 404 35.61 19.22 3.24
CA ALA A 404 34.63 19.55 4.27
C ALA A 404 33.40 20.28 3.70
N ALA A 405 33.58 21.14 2.69
CA ALA A 405 32.50 21.83 2.00
C ALA A 405 31.59 20.85 1.26
N ALA A 406 32.19 19.91 0.51
CA ALA A 406 31.46 18.87 -0.19
C ALA A 406 30.64 17.99 0.77
N ASP A 407 31.27 17.53 1.87
CA ASP A 407 30.61 16.75 2.91
C ASP A 407 29.43 17.52 3.54
N ARG A 408 29.61 18.83 3.80
CA ARG A 408 28.54 19.64 4.40
C ARG A 408 27.37 19.83 3.44
N LEU A 409 27.59 20.01 2.13
CA LEU A 409 26.49 20.06 1.16
C LEU A 409 25.67 18.76 1.17
N GLN A 410 26.32 17.60 1.17
CA GLN A 410 25.64 16.31 1.22
C GLN A 410 24.83 16.13 2.51
N LYS A 411 25.32 16.66 3.65
CA LYS A 411 24.57 16.69 4.91
C LYS A 411 23.36 17.62 4.87
N ILE A 412 23.45 18.76 4.19
CA ILE A 412 22.33 19.71 4.06
C ILE A 412 21.24 19.14 3.14
N PHE A 413 21.63 18.57 2.00
CA PHE A 413 20.71 17.98 1.04
C PHE A 413 21.28 16.70 0.44
N PRO A 414 20.77 15.51 0.82
CA PRO A 414 21.31 14.23 0.35
C PRO A 414 21.25 14.01 -1.16
N GLY A 415 20.41 14.76 -1.88
CA GLY A 415 20.27 14.67 -3.34
C GLY A 415 21.35 15.45 -4.11
N VAL A 416 22.27 16.15 -3.44
CA VAL A 416 23.42 16.79 -4.09
C VAL A 416 24.57 15.79 -4.29
N SER A 417 25.14 15.78 -5.47
CA SER A 417 26.43 15.17 -5.78
C SER A 417 27.50 16.25 -5.64
N SER A 418 28.29 16.17 -4.57
CA SER A 418 29.37 17.12 -4.32
C SER A 418 30.70 16.43 -4.06
N GLU A 419 31.76 16.99 -4.66
CA GLU A 419 33.14 16.54 -4.56
C GLU A 419 34.06 17.70 -4.16
N GLY A 420 35.19 17.39 -3.53
CA GLY A 420 36.18 18.38 -3.10
C GLY A 420 37.60 17.95 -3.47
N TYR A 421 38.36 18.85 -4.06
CA TYR A 421 39.74 18.64 -4.46
C TYR A 421 40.66 19.54 -3.66
N ASN A 422 41.50 18.93 -2.82
CA ASN A 422 42.51 19.63 -2.04
C ASN A 422 43.80 19.81 -2.84
N MET A 423 43.85 20.87 -3.65
CA MET A 423 44.95 21.15 -4.58
C MET A 423 45.19 22.65 -4.70
N SER A 424 46.42 23.02 -5.05
CA SER A 424 46.80 24.42 -5.23
C SER A 424 46.47 24.90 -6.64
N ILE A 425 46.06 26.17 -6.77
CA ILE A 425 45.99 26.86 -8.06
C ILE A 425 47.26 27.74 -8.16
N PRO A 426 48.19 27.50 -9.11
CA PRO A 426 49.41 28.28 -9.21
C PRO A 426 49.13 29.76 -9.53
N MET A 427 49.61 30.66 -8.66
CA MET A 427 49.45 32.10 -8.85
C MET A 427 50.45 32.63 -9.90
N PRO A 428 50.02 33.43 -10.90
CA PRO A 428 50.93 34.10 -11.81
C PRO A 428 51.95 34.98 -11.07
N GLY A 429 53.18 35.02 -11.61
CA GLY A 429 54.28 35.79 -11.02
C GLY A 429 54.95 35.14 -9.81
N HIS A 430 54.45 34.02 -9.30
CA HIS A 430 55.08 33.26 -8.22
C HIS A 430 55.89 32.09 -8.79
N PRO A 431 57.17 31.93 -8.41
CA PRO A 431 57.96 30.81 -8.89
C PRO A 431 57.41 29.49 -8.34
N VAL A 432 57.47 28.44 -9.17
CA VAL A 432 57.13 27.05 -8.79
C VAL A 432 58.32 26.10 -8.95
N ASN A 433 59.43 26.61 -9.47
CA ASN A 433 60.65 25.88 -9.83
C ASN A 433 61.68 25.74 -8.70
N PHE A 434 61.24 25.79 -7.44
CA PHE A 434 62.12 25.62 -6.29
C PHE A 434 62.75 24.22 -6.19
N SER A 435 62.10 23.21 -6.78
CA SER A 435 62.58 21.83 -6.89
C SER A 435 61.88 21.10 -8.05
N GLU A 436 62.42 19.94 -8.45
CA GLU A 436 61.73 19.07 -9.42
C GLU A 436 60.37 18.57 -8.90
N VAL A 437 60.26 18.36 -7.59
CA VAL A 437 59.03 17.91 -6.92
C VAL A 437 57.94 18.97 -7.01
N THR A 438 58.27 20.23 -6.73
CA THR A 438 57.31 21.34 -6.81
C THR A 438 56.88 21.62 -8.24
N MET A 439 57.79 21.48 -9.21
CA MET A 439 57.45 21.56 -10.64
C MET A 439 56.52 20.43 -11.09
N ALA A 440 56.81 19.20 -10.68
CA ALA A 440 55.98 18.04 -11.02
C ALA A 440 54.58 18.17 -10.40
N GLN A 441 54.48 18.61 -9.15
CA GLN A 441 53.20 18.86 -8.49
C GLN A 441 52.42 19.98 -9.18
N ALA A 442 53.05 21.10 -9.51
CA ALA A 442 52.39 22.20 -10.21
C ALA A 442 51.86 21.76 -11.60
N ARG A 443 52.62 20.95 -12.34
CA ARG A 443 52.14 20.38 -13.62
C ARG A 443 50.94 19.46 -13.43
N LYS A 444 50.95 18.64 -12.38
CA LYS A 444 49.83 17.76 -12.05
C LYS A 444 48.58 18.56 -11.66
N ASP A 445 48.75 19.58 -10.81
CA ASP A 445 47.66 20.45 -10.37
C ASP A 445 47.05 21.22 -11.55
N VAL A 446 47.88 21.74 -12.47
CA VAL A 446 47.39 22.39 -13.69
C VAL A 446 46.60 21.42 -14.57
N ALA A 447 47.12 20.22 -14.82
CA ALA A 447 46.41 19.22 -15.62
C ALA A 447 45.07 18.81 -14.99
N GLN A 448 45.03 18.65 -13.66
CA GLN A 448 43.79 18.37 -12.94
C GLN A 448 42.81 19.54 -12.99
N LEU A 449 43.29 20.78 -12.92
CA LEU A 449 42.45 21.96 -13.06
C LEU A 449 41.84 22.07 -14.46
N GLU A 450 42.62 21.77 -15.50
CA GLU A 450 42.14 21.73 -16.90
C GLU A 450 41.05 20.67 -17.07
N GLU A 451 41.27 19.45 -16.56
CA GLU A 451 40.25 18.37 -16.58
C GLU A 451 38.97 18.78 -15.85
N LEU A 452 39.11 19.40 -14.68
CA LEU A 452 37.96 19.90 -13.93
C LEU A 452 37.23 21.00 -14.70
N ILE A 453 37.91 21.94 -15.34
CA ILE A 453 37.28 22.99 -16.13
C ILE A 453 36.52 22.38 -17.33
N GLU A 454 37.14 21.48 -18.09
CA GLU A 454 36.51 20.80 -19.22
C GLU A 454 35.31 19.93 -18.78
N GLY A 455 35.39 19.37 -17.57
CA GLY A 455 34.36 18.52 -16.98
C GLY A 455 33.13 19.26 -16.42
N HIS A 456 33.11 20.60 -16.42
CA HIS A 456 32.02 21.40 -15.84
C HIS A 456 31.43 22.40 -16.83
N ASP A 457 30.15 22.74 -16.63
CA ASP A 457 29.40 23.61 -17.53
C ASP A 457 29.56 25.09 -17.14
N VAL A 458 29.75 25.36 -15.84
CA VAL A 458 29.92 26.71 -15.29
C VAL A 458 31.08 26.71 -14.29
N VAL A 459 32.02 27.64 -14.46
CA VAL A 459 33.17 27.81 -13.57
C VAL A 459 33.05 29.14 -12.83
N PHE A 460 33.11 29.08 -11.50
CA PHE A 460 33.12 30.25 -10.62
C PHE A 460 34.53 30.48 -10.07
N LEU A 461 35.09 31.65 -10.35
CA LEU A 461 36.38 32.10 -9.83
C LEU A 461 36.15 32.79 -8.48
N LEU A 462 36.36 32.07 -7.38
CA LEU A 462 36.02 32.50 -6.00
C LEU A 462 37.26 32.50 -5.08
N MET A 463 38.42 32.79 -5.68
CA MET A 463 39.72 32.84 -5.03
C MET A 463 39.90 34.16 -4.26
N ASP A 464 40.92 34.20 -3.40
CA ASP A 464 41.16 35.33 -2.49
C ASP A 464 41.77 36.56 -3.20
N THR A 465 42.56 36.33 -4.25
CA THR A 465 43.32 37.34 -5.00
C THR A 465 43.07 37.23 -6.50
N ARG A 466 43.52 38.25 -7.26
CA ARG A 466 43.41 38.27 -8.72
C ARG A 466 44.50 37.41 -9.36
N GLU A 467 45.69 37.47 -8.78
CA GLU A 467 46.80 36.53 -8.98
C GLU A 467 46.38 35.16 -8.47
#